data_AF-R2SS79-F1
#
_entry.id   AF-R2SS79-F1
#
_cell.length_a   1.000
_cell.length_b   1.000
_cell.length_c   1.000
_cell.angle_alpha   90.00
_cell.angle_beta   90.00
_cell.angle_gamma   90.00
#
_symmetry.space_group_name_H-M   'P 1'
#
loop_
_entity.id
_entity.type
_entity.pdbx_description
1 polymer ?
#
loop_
_entity_poly.entity_id
_entity_poly.type
_entity_poly.pdbx_seq_one_letter_code
_entity_poly.pdbx_strand_id
1 'polypeptide(L)'
;MKIIIEENYEKMSRVAANILLGKMYQNKRVNLAITAGSTPVKMYEYLVSDVKNKHYFDNVHYYNFDEIPFKQKKGYGVTMTNLNNLFFKPAEIPESHIHPLDENNYKNQDKRIEQDGGLDLILLGIGADGHYCGNLPGTTKI
;
A
#
# COMPACT_ATOMS: atom_id res chain seq x y z
N MET A 1 8.10 12.94 15.29
CA MET A 1 6.96 12.00 15.23
C MET A 1 5.69 12.76 15.57
N LYS A 2 4.62 12.61 14.78
CA LYS A 2 3.30 13.19 15.06
C LYS A 2 2.32 12.06 15.34
N ILE A 3 1.60 12.14 16.47
CA ILE A 3 0.57 11.17 16.85
C ILE A 3 -0.78 11.83 16.62
N ILE A 4 -1.69 11.14 15.93
CA ILE A 4 -3.06 11.58 15.69
C ILE A 4 -3.97 10.54 16.32
N ILE A 5 -4.84 10.97 17.23
CA ILE A 5 -5.78 10.11 17.94
C ILE A 5 -7.18 10.49 17.47
N GLU A 6 -7.89 9.52 16.93
CA GLU A 6 -9.27 9.70 16.46
C GLU A 6 -10.24 8.94 17.36
N GLU A 7 -11.49 9.39 17.39
CA GLU A 7 -12.50 8.86 18.31
C GLU A 7 -12.87 7.40 18.03
N ASN A 8 -12.76 6.96 16.76
CA ASN A 8 -13.15 5.63 16.34
C ASN A 8 -12.49 5.23 15.01
N TYR A 9 -12.73 3.97 14.61
CA TYR A 9 -12.20 3.37 13.38
C TYR A 9 -12.57 4.14 12.11
N GLU A 10 -13.79 4.68 12.04
CA GLU A 10 -14.28 5.43 10.88
C GLU A 10 -13.52 6.75 10.70
N LYS A 11 -13.38 7.53 11.78
CA LYS A 11 -12.60 8.78 11.76
C LYS A 11 -11.12 8.52 11.50
N MET A 12 -10.53 7.51 12.14
CA MET A 12 -9.15 7.08 11.87
C MET A 12 -8.95 6.75 10.39
N SER A 13 -9.87 5.99 9.80
CA SER A 13 -9.81 5.58 8.41
C SER A 13 -9.95 6.75 7.44
N ARG A 14 -10.87 7.69 7.71
CA ARG A 14 -11.02 8.90 6.90
C ARG A 14 -9.80 9.82 6.99
N VAL A 15 -9.24 9.98 8.19
CA VAL A 15 -8.03 10.80 8.38
C VAL A 15 -6.82 10.18 7.69
N ALA A 16 -6.63 8.86 7.79
CA ALA A 16 -5.59 8.16 7.04
C ALA A 16 -5.75 8.33 5.52
N ALA A 17 -6.98 8.21 4.99
CA ALA A 17 -7.26 8.44 3.58
C ALA A 17 -6.90 9.87 3.16
N ASN A 18 -7.28 10.88 3.96
CA ASN A 18 -6.96 12.28 3.68
C ASN A 18 -5.45 12.56 3.68
N ILE A 19 -4.69 11.92 4.58
CA ILE A 19 -3.22 12.03 4.60
C ILE A 19 -2.63 11.45 3.31
N LEU A 20 -3.10 10.27 2.90
CA LEU A 20 -2.63 9.62 1.68
C LEU A 20 -2.99 10.45 0.44
N LEU A 21 -4.23 10.94 0.34
CA LEU A 21 -4.67 11.85 -0.72
C LEU A 21 -3.81 13.11 -0.79
N GLY A 22 -3.48 13.73 0.35
CA GLY A 22 -2.60 14.90 0.40
C GLY A 22 -1.22 14.61 -0.21
N LYS A 23 -0.71 13.39 -0.07
CA LYS A 23 0.53 12.96 -0.72
C LYS A 23 0.34 12.66 -2.21
N MET A 24 -0.84 12.22 -2.65
CA MET A 24 -1.15 11.95 -4.05
C MET A 24 -1.29 13.22 -4.91
N TYR A 25 -1.81 14.32 -4.33
CA TYR A 25 -2.03 15.62 -5.01
C TYR A 25 -0.75 16.38 -5.43
N GLN A 26 0.42 15.75 -5.41
CA GLN A 26 1.68 16.39 -5.79
C GLN A 26 1.82 16.46 -7.31
N ASN A 27 2.33 17.57 -7.84
CA ASN A 27 2.62 17.71 -9.28
C ASN A 27 3.95 17.04 -9.67
N LYS A 28 4.10 15.76 -9.31
CA LYS A 28 5.22 14.88 -9.66
C LYS A 28 4.78 13.42 -9.54
N ARG A 29 5.58 12.48 -10.03
CA ARG A 29 5.39 11.05 -9.73
C ARG A 29 5.42 10.83 -8.21
N VAL A 30 4.46 10.05 -7.71
CA VAL A 30 4.31 9.70 -6.29
C VAL A 30 4.33 8.19 -6.14
N ASN A 31 5.35 7.65 -5.48
CA ASN A 31 5.51 6.21 -5.25
C ASN A 31 5.05 5.84 -3.84
N LEU A 32 3.94 5.11 -3.71
CA LEU A 32 3.33 4.73 -2.44
C LEU A 32 3.48 3.23 -2.19
N ALA A 33 4.07 2.87 -1.05
CA ALA A 33 3.99 1.49 -0.57
C ALA A 33 2.81 1.33 0.38
N ILE A 34 1.88 0.42 0.11
CA ILE A 34 0.60 0.33 0.82
C ILE A 34 0.32 -1.07 1.39
N THR A 35 -0.35 -1.10 2.54
CA THR A 35 -0.62 -2.32 3.31
C THR A 35 -1.94 -3.00 2.91
N ALA A 36 -1.96 -4.34 2.96
CA ALA A 36 -3.19 -5.11 2.97
C ALA A 36 -3.76 -5.23 4.41
N GLY A 37 -4.54 -6.27 4.68
CA GLY A 37 -5.10 -6.55 6.01
C GLY A 37 -6.45 -5.85 6.26
N SER A 38 -7.00 -6.06 7.46
CA SER A 38 -8.32 -5.58 7.84
C SER A 38 -8.35 -4.10 8.24
N THR A 39 -7.28 -3.59 8.87
CA THR A 39 -7.20 -2.20 9.32
C THR A 39 -7.47 -1.18 8.20
N PRO A 40 -6.86 -1.26 7.00
CA PRO A 40 -7.07 -0.25 5.96
C PRO A 40 -8.37 -0.41 5.17
N VAL A 41 -9.23 -1.41 5.44
CA VAL A 41 -10.44 -1.70 4.61
C VAL A 41 -11.31 -0.46 4.44
N LYS A 42 -11.70 0.19 5.55
CA LYS A 42 -12.54 1.39 5.50
C LYS A 42 -11.83 2.60 4.88
N MET A 43 -10.52 2.70 5.08
CA MET A 43 -9.72 3.75 4.44
C MET A 43 -9.74 3.57 2.91
N TYR A 44 -9.63 2.33 2.41
CA TYR A 44 -9.72 2.05 0.98
C TYR A 44 -11.12 2.31 0.43
N GLU A 45 -12.20 1.99 1.15
CA GLU A 45 -13.57 2.35 0.71
C GLU A 45 -13.71 3.87 0.45
N TYR A 46 -13.15 4.68 1.35
CA TYR A 46 -13.09 6.14 1.17
C TYR A 46 -12.21 6.52 -0.02
N LEU A 47 -11.00 5.97 -0.12
CA LEU A 47 -10.06 6.28 -1.18
C LEU A 47 -10.57 5.88 -2.56
N VAL A 48 -11.28 4.76 -2.70
CA VAL A 48 -11.93 4.33 -3.95
C VAL A 48 -12.90 5.42 -4.43
N SER A 49 -13.72 5.96 -3.52
CA SER A 49 -14.67 7.02 -3.85
C SER A 49 -13.97 8.31 -4.30
N ASP A 50 -12.82 8.60 -3.70
CA ASP A 50 -12.05 9.82 -3.96
C ASP A 50 -11.17 9.72 -5.22
N VAL A 51 -10.74 8.51 -5.62
CA VAL A 51 -9.75 8.28 -6.70
C VAL A 51 -10.35 7.76 -8.00
N LYS A 52 -11.43 6.97 -7.94
CA LYS A 52 -12.00 6.33 -9.12
C LYS A 52 -12.42 7.36 -10.18
N ASN A 53 -12.01 7.13 -11.44
CA ASN A 53 -12.25 8.03 -12.58
C ASN A 53 -11.64 9.44 -12.43
N LYS A 54 -10.56 9.59 -11.66
CA LYS A 54 -9.86 10.87 -11.48
C LYS A 54 -8.47 10.85 -12.11
N HIS A 55 -8.36 11.36 -13.34
CA HIS A 55 -7.10 11.45 -14.09
C HIS A 55 -6.00 12.28 -13.42
N TYR A 56 -6.35 13.17 -12.49
CA TYR A 56 -5.36 13.94 -11.73
C TYR A 56 -4.57 13.08 -10.72
N PHE A 57 -4.87 11.78 -10.61
CA PHE A 57 -4.06 10.80 -9.87
C PHE A 57 -3.27 9.85 -10.77
N ASP A 58 -3.16 10.13 -12.07
CA ASP A 58 -2.37 9.33 -13.01
C ASP A 58 -0.85 9.43 -12.73
N ASN A 59 -0.43 10.30 -11.81
CA ASN A 59 0.96 10.41 -11.32
C ASN A 59 1.29 9.43 -10.18
N VAL A 60 0.32 8.66 -9.68
CA VAL A 60 0.47 7.83 -8.47
C VAL A 60 0.76 6.38 -8.84
N HIS A 61 1.83 5.83 -8.25
CA HIS A 61 2.31 4.46 -8.44
C HIS A 61 2.29 3.71 -7.09
N TYR A 62 1.87 2.45 -7.09
CA TYR A 62 1.63 1.65 -5.89
C TYR A 62 2.53 0.42 -5.83
N TYR A 63 3.06 0.13 -4.64
CA TYR A 63 3.95 -0.99 -4.35
C TYR A 63 3.41 -1.77 -3.15
N ASN A 64 3.42 -3.11 -3.20
CA ASN A 64 3.36 -3.92 -1.99
C ASN A 64 4.76 -4.05 -1.38
N PHE A 65 4.83 -4.30 -0.07
CA PHE A 65 6.09 -4.39 0.67
C PHE A 65 6.36 -5.76 1.30
N ASP A 66 5.41 -6.68 1.17
CA ASP A 66 5.55 -8.10 1.45
C ASP A 66 4.70 -8.91 0.47
N GLU A 67 5.01 -10.19 0.33
CA GLU A 67 4.17 -11.12 -0.42
C GLU A 67 4.33 -12.54 0.12
N ILE A 68 3.22 -13.30 0.13
CA ILE A 68 3.19 -14.72 0.48
C ILE A 68 2.60 -15.49 -0.72
N PRO A 69 3.42 -16.24 -1.48
CA PRO A 69 2.94 -16.98 -2.63
C PRO A 69 2.07 -18.18 -2.23
N PHE A 70 1.10 -18.52 -3.09
CA PHE A 70 0.31 -19.73 -2.93
C PHE A 70 1.07 -20.95 -3.50
N LYS A 71 1.36 -21.94 -2.65
CA LYS A 71 2.22 -23.10 -2.96
C LYS A 71 1.94 -23.84 -4.28
N GLN A 72 0.71 -23.80 -4.80
CA GLN A 72 0.30 -24.52 -6.02
C GLN A 72 -0.46 -23.65 -7.02
N LYS A 73 -0.41 -22.31 -6.89
CA LYS A 73 -1.15 -21.40 -7.77
C LYS A 73 -0.18 -20.37 -8.35
N LYS A 74 -0.20 -20.24 -9.67
CA LYS A 74 0.51 -19.18 -10.38
C LYS A 74 -0.24 -17.85 -10.25
N GLY A 75 0.49 -16.75 -10.22
CA GLY A 75 -0.05 -15.39 -10.14
C GLY A 75 0.19 -14.76 -8.77
N TYR A 76 -0.61 -13.74 -8.45
CA TYR A 76 -0.47 -12.98 -7.20
C TYR A 76 -0.61 -13.87 -5.95
N GLY A 77 0.24 -13.57 -4.96
CA GLY A 77 0.16 -14.13 -3.63
C GLY A 77 -0.96 -13.47 -2.81
N VAL A 78 -0.89 -13.65 -1.49
CA VAL A 78 -1.89 -13.16 -0.53
C VAL A 78 -2.01 -11.64 -0.55
N THR A 79 -0.89 -10.92 -0.48
CA THR A 79 -0.87 -9.45 -0.32
C THR A 79 -1.41 -8.77 -1.57
N MET A 80 -0.90 -9.12 -2.76
CA MET A 80 -1.39 -8.53 -4.01
C MET A 80 -2.83 -8.95 -4.33
N THR A 81 -3.26 -10.17 -3.98
CA THR A 81 -4.67 -10.56 -4.14
C THR A 81 -5.58 -9.68 -3.29
N ASN A 82 -5.19 -9.43 -2.03
CA ASN A 82 -5.96 -8.59 -1.12
C ASN A 82 -5.98 -7.12 -1.56
N LEU A 83 -4.84 -6.53 -1.93
CA LEU A 83 -4.79 -5.15 -2.43
C LEU A 83 -5.62 -4.96 -3.70
N ASN A 84 -5.62 -5.95 -4.60
CA ASN A 84 -6.48 -5.93 -5.78
C ASN A 84 -7.96 -5.87 -5.43
N ASN A 85 -8.39 -6.69 -4.45
CA ASN A 85 -9.78 -6.77 -4.06
C ASN A 85 -10.23 -5.56 -3.24
N LEU A 86 -9.36 -5.05 -2.36
CA LEU A 86 -9.67 -3.94 -1.46
C LEU A 86 -9.63 -2.59 -2.17
N PHE A 87 -8.67 -2.38 -3.09
CA PHE A 87 -8.41 -1.05 -3.64
C PHE A 87 -8.20 -1.04 -5.15
N PHE A 88 -7.25 -1.78 -5.71
CA PHE A 88 -6.84 -1.56 -7.11
C PHE A 88 -7.97 -1.80 -8.11
N LYS A 89 -8.72 -2.91 -7.99
CA LYS A 89 -9.86 -3.17 -8.89
C LYS A 89 -11.03 -2.23 -8.62
N PRO A 90 -11.50 -2.02 -7.37
CA PRO A 90 -12.59 -1.09 -7.11
C PRO A 90 -12.31 0.35 -7.58
N ALA A 91 -11.08 0.84 -7.38
CA ALA A 91 -10.63 2.18 -7.77
C ALA A 91 -10.21 2.29 -9.24
N GLU A 92 -10.19 1.18 -9.99
CA GLU A 92 -9.79 1.12 -11.41
C GLU A 92 -8.37 1.64 -11.64
N ILE A 93 -7.44 1.27 -10.76
CA ILE A 93 -6.03 1.63 -10.89
C ILE A 93 -5.43 0.92 -12.12
N PRO A 94 -4.76 1.64 -13.04
CA PRO A 94 -4.10 1.02 -14.19
C PRO A 94 -2.98 0.06 -13.75
N GLU A 95 -2.88 -1.11 -14.40
CA GLU A 95 -1.82 -2.10 -14.11
C GLU A 95 -0.40 -1.51 -14.29
N SER A 96 -0.22 -0.54 -15.19
CA SER A 96 1.07 0.17 -15.36
C SER A 96 1.50 0.98 -14.13
N HIS A 97 0.58 1.25 -13.20
CA HIS A 97 0.83 1.99 -11.97
C HIS A 97 0.95 1.08 -10.75
N ILE A 98 0.81 -0.24 -10.94
CA ILE A 98 0.93 -1.24 -9.89
C ILE A 98 2.28 -1.94 -10.07
N HIS A 99 3.09 -2.00 -9.02
CA HIS A 99 4.47 -2.49 -9.06
C HIS A 99 4.65 -3.67 -8.09
N PRO A 100 4.31 -4.90 -8.51
CA PRO A 100 4.35 -6.05 -7.61
C PRO A 100 5.76 -6.43 -7.17
N LEU A 101 5.88 -6.73 -5.87
CA LEU A 101 6.94 -7.52 -5.24
C LEU A 101 6.47 -8.98 -5.14
N ASP A 102 7.33 -9.92 -5.52
CA ASP A 102 7.10 -11.37 -5.42
C ASP A 102 8.40 -12.14 -5.07
N GLU A 103 8.30 -13.46 -4.94
CA GLU A 103 9.42 -14.34 -4.59
C GLU A 103 10.53 -14.43 -5.66
N ASN A 104 10.28 -13.93 -6.87
CA ASN A 104 11.21 -13.98 -7.99
C ASN A 104 11.95 -12.66 -8.19
N ASN A 105 11.36 -11.53 -7.76
CA ASN A 105 11.89 -10.19 -8.02
C ASN A 105 12.43 -9.46 -6.78
N TYR A 106 12.25 -10.00 -5.57
CA TYR A 106 12.61 -9.34 -4.31
C TYR A 106 14.06 -8.80 -4.24
N LYS A 107 15.02 -9.51 -4.83
CA LYS A 107 16.44 -9.10 -4.84
C LYS A 107 16.70 -7.79 -5.59
N ASN A 108 15.83 -7.45 -6.54
CA ASN A 108 15.96 -6.24 -7.36
C ASN A 108 14.99 -5.15 -6.92
N GLN A 109 14.16 -5.37 -5.90
CA GLN A 109 13.09 -4.45 -5.51
C GLN A 109 13.62 -3.08 -5.10
N ASP A 110 14.65 -3.05 -4.24
CA ASP A 110 15.22 -1.78 -3.77
C ASP A 110 15.79 -0.96 -4.93
N LYS A 111 16.49 -1.63 -5.86
CA LYS A 111 17.03 -1.00 -7.08
C LYS A 111 15.91 -0.46 -7.97
N ARG A 112 14.80 -1.21 -8.15
CA ARG A 112 13.63 -0.75 -8.93
C ARG A 112 13.03 0.50 -8.31
N ILE A 113 12.83 0.49 -7.00
CA ILE A 113 12.31 1.63 -6.23
C ILE A 113 13.24 2.84 -6.35
N GLU A 114 14.55 2.65 -6.21
CA GLU A 114 15.56 3.72 -6.34
C GLU A 114 15.53 4.33 -7.75
N GLN A 115 15.48 3.51 -8.79
CA GLN A 115 15.37 3.95 -10.19
C GLN A 115 14.09 4.75 -10.47
N ASP A 116 13.01 4.45 -9.74
CA ASP A 116 11.74 5.17 -9.80
C ASP A 116 11.71 6.46 -8.95
N GLY A 117 12.82 6.80 -8.27
CA GLY A 117 12.95 8.00 -7.44
C GLY A 117 12.68 7.80 -5.94
N GLY A 118 12.62 6.56 -5.47
CA GLY A 118 12.38 6.21 -4.07
C GLY A 118 10.89 6.17 -3.69
N LEU A 119 10.59 5.68 -2.48
CA LEU A 119 9.25 5.71 -1.92
C LEU A 119 8.96 7.08 -1.29
N ASP A 120 7.79 7.62 -1.64
CA ASP A 120 7.31 8.93 -1.21
C ASP A 120 6.55 8.87 0.12
N LEU A 121 5.89 7.74 0.39
CA LEU A 121 5.20 7.42 1.63
C LEU A 121 5.00 5.90 1.74
N ILE A 122 5.06 5.38 2.96
CA ILE A 122 4.71 3.99 3.28
C ILE A 122 3.53 3.99 4.25
N LEU A 123 2.42 3.37 3.85
CA LEU A 123 1.25 3.13 4.70
C LEU A 123 1.36 1.74 5.31
N LEU A 124 1.63 1.67 6.61
CA LEU A 124 1.80 0.42 7.36
C LEU A 124 0.67 0.20 8.37
N GLY A 125 0.30 -1.07 8.55
CA GLY A 125 -0.38 -1.53 9.76
C GLY A 125 0.65 -1.88 10.85
N ILE A 126 0.17 -1.93 12.09
CA ILE A 126 0.95 -2.43 13.23
C ILE A 126 0.17 -3.61 13.82
N GLY A 127 0.84 -4.76 13.91
CA GLY A 127 0.30 -5.95 14.56
C GLY A 127 0.19 -5.80 16.07
N ALA A 128 -0.63 -6.63 16.71
CA ALA A 128 -0.80 -6.61 18.17
C ALA A 128 0.50 -6.94 18.93
N ASP A 129 1.42 -7.66 18.30
CA ASP A 129 2.76 -8.00 18.78
C ASP A 129 3.83 -6.99 18.35
N GLY A 130 3.44 -5.89 17.69
CA GLY A 130 4.33 -4.84 17.20
C GLY A 130 4.95 -5.12 15.82
N HIS A 131 4.58 -6.20 15.12
CA HIS A 131 5.10 -6.45 13.78
C HIS A 131 4.64 -5.38 12.77
N TYR A 132 5.43 -5.22 11.71
CA TYR A 132 5.09 -4.42 10.53
C TYR A 132 5.67 -5.09 9.27
N CYS A 133 4.91 -5.08 8.17
CA CYS A 133 5.23 -5.91 6.99
C CYS A 133 5.45 -7.39 7.41
N GLY A 134 6.47 -8.05 6.85
CA GLY A 134 6.96 -9.36 7.30
C GLY A 134 7.99 -9.32 8.45
N ASN A 135 8.17 -8.18 9.13
CA ASN A 135 9.15 -8.04 10.22
C ASN A 135 8.53 -8.47 11.55
N LEU A 136 8.77 -9.71 11.96
CA LEU A 136 8.17 -10.31 13.14
C LEU A 136 9.08 -10.17 14.38
N PRO A 137 8.50 -10.08 15.59
CA PRO A 137 9.25 -10.08 16.84
C PRO A 137 10.17 -11.30 16.96
N GLY A 138 11.41 -11.06 17.38
CA GLY A 138 12.42 -12.11 17.60
C GLY A 138 13.12 -12.64 16.35
N THR A 139 12.70 -12.27 15.14
CA THR A 139 13.35 -12.70 13.88
C THR A 139 13.99 -11.55 13.12
N THR A 140 13.43 -10.34 13.21
CA THR A 140 14.02 -9.13 12.63
C THR A 140 15.29 -8.74 13.37
N LYS A 141 16.39 -8.57 12.62
CA LYS A 141 17.66 -8.02 13.13
C LYS A 141 17.80 -6.59 12.64
N ILE A 142 18.26 -5.72 13.54
CA ILE A 142 18.59 -4.30 13.28
C ILE A 142 20.08 -4.21 12.94
#